data_AF-A0A3N5TLL4-F1
#
_entry.id   AF-A0A3N5TLL4-F1
#
_cell.length_a   1.000
_cell.length_b   1.000
_cell.length_c   1.000
_cell.angle_alpha   90.00
_cell.angle_beta   90.00
_cell.angle_gamma   90.00
#
_symmetry.space_group_name_H-M   'P 1'
#
loop_
_entity.id
_entity.type
_entity.pdbx_description
1 polymer ?
#
loop_
_entity_poly.entity_id
_entity_poly.type
_entity_poly.pdbx_seq_one_letter_code
_entity_poly.pdbx_strand_id
1 'polypeptide(L)'
;MRWSRRLWIREVLDVGWGDTYTQYQRGQAFDITDLPNGAYYVRVHVNPTGSMLETDTTNNVEDRLIRLRGRPGHRRVVVPPWHGIDTESYCDYCG
;
A
#
# COMPACT_ATOMS: atom_id res chain seq x y z
N MET A 1 41.42 -19.38 21.02
CA MET A 1 40.05 -19.14 20.52
C MET A 1 39.92 -17.72 20.01
N ARG A 2 39.44 -17.50 18.78
CA ARG A 2 39.21 -16.17 18.21
C ARG A 2 37.70 -15.91 18.23
N TRP A 3 37.23 -15.02 19.10
CA TRP A 3 35.81 -14.66 19.17
C TRP A 3 35.40 -13.94 17.88
N SER A 4 34.42 -14.49 17.17
CA SER A 4 33.81 -13.81 16.02
C SER A 4 33.04 -12.59 16.53
N ARG A 5 33.49 -11.39 16.17
CA ARG A 5 32.74 -10.15 16.40
C ARG A 5 31.56 -10.13 15.43
N ARG A 6 30.33 -10.11 15.97
CA ARG A 6 29.11 -9.94 15.18
C ARG A 6 28.78 -8.46 15.07
N LEU A 7 28.46 -8.03 13.87
CA LEU A 7 27.92 -6.70 13.57
C LEU A 7 26.41 -6.85 13.38
N TRP A 8 25.63 -5.98 14.02
CA TRP A 8 24.17 -6.00 13.96
C TRP A 8 23.64 -4.64 13.53
N ILE A 9 22.52 -4.66 12.82
CA ILE A 9 21.73 -3.48 12.45
C ILE A 9 20.43 -3.53 13.27
N ARG A 10 19.91 -2.37 13.65
CA ARG A 10 18.61 -2.21 14.31
C ARG A 10 17.72 -1.35 13.43
N GLU A 11 16.53 -1.84 13.14
CA GLU A 11 15.47 -1.08 12.48
C GLU A 11 14.49 -0.58 13.56
N VAL A 12 14.13 0.71 13.49
CA VAL A 12 13.23 1.38 14.42
C VAL A 12 12.38 2.36 13.62
N LEU A 13 11.08 2.41 13.92
CA LEU A 13 10.20 3.50 13.51
C LEU A 13 9.95 4.37 14.74
N ASP A 14 10.55 5.56 14.77
CA ASP A 14 10.42 6.48 15.91
C ASP A 14 9.06 7.16 15.93
N VAL A 15 8.64 7.62 17.12
CA VAL A 15 7.38 8.35 17.30
C VAL A 15 7.37 9.61 16.42
N GLY A 16 6.31 9.78 15.63
CA GLY A 16 6.15 10.90 14.71
C GLY A 16 6.76 10.67 13.32
N TRP A 17 7.40 9.52 13.08
CA TRP A 17 7.90 9.13 11.76
C TRP A 17 6.91 8.23 11.02
N GLY A 18 7.04 8.18 9.70
CA GLY A 18 6.35 7.23 8.84
C GLY A 18 7.35 6.48 7.96
N ASP A 19 7.04 5.22 7.65
CA ASP A 19 7.76 4.42 6.66
C ASP A 19 6.92 4.33 5.39
N THR A 20 7.46 4.80 4.26
CA THR A 20 6.72 4.94 3.00
C THR A 20 7.31 4.04 1.93
N TYR A 21 6.48 3.14 1.40
CA TYR A 21 6.81 2.30 0.25
C TYR A 21 6.10 2.83 -1.00
N THR A 22 6.85 3.10 -2.06
CA THR A 22 6.28 3.68 -3.28
C THR A 22 5.79 2.58 -4.23
N GLN A 23 4.78 2.91 -5.03
CA GLN A 23 4.04 1.96 -5.87
C GLN A 23 4.87 1.18 -6.90
N TYR A 24 6.02 1.72 -7.34
CA TYR A 24 6.85 1.08 -8.35
C TYR A 24 7.85 0.08 -7.76
N GLN A 25 7.90 -0.09 -6.43
CA GLN A 25 8.70 -1.15 -5.82
C GLN A 25 8.04 -2.51 -6.03
N ARG A 26 8.89 -3.54 -6.19
CA ARG A 26 8.44 -4.92 -6.22
C ARG A 26 7.70 -5.25 -4.92
N GLY A 27 6.58 -5.97 -5.05
CA GLY A 27 5.73 -6.35 -3.92
C GLY A 27 4.70 -5.30 -3.50
N GLN A 28 4.73 -4.09 -4.09
CA GLN A 28 3.73 -3.04 -3.85
C GLN A 28 2.54 -3.10 -4.84
N ALA A 29 2.30 -4.26 -5.43
CA ALA A 29 1.20 -4.50 -6.37
C ALA A 29 0.69 -5.94 -6.24
N PHE A 30 -0.56 -6.16 -6.62
CA PHE A 30 -1.18 -7.48 -6.73
C PHE A 30 -1.96 -7.58 -8.05
N ASP A 31 -2.14 -8.82 -8.52
CA ASP A 31 -2.78 -9.07 -9.80
C ASP A 31 -4.30 -8.90 -9.72
N ILE A 32 -4.86 -8.15 -10.66
CA ILE A 32 -6.29 -7.88 -10.82
C ILE A 32 -6.78 -8.17 -12.26
N THR A 33 -5.97 -8.84 -13.07
CA THR A 33 -6.19 -9.04 -14.52
C THR A 33 -7.57 -9.63 -14.82
N ASP A 34 -7.97 -10.64 -14.05
CA ASP A 34 -9.18 -11.42 -14.29
C ASP A 34 -10.40 -10.92 -13.50
N LEU A 35 -10.28 -9.85 -12.71
CA LEU A 35 -11.42 -9.27 -12.03
C LEU A 35 -12.39 -8.65 -13.05
N PRO A 36 -13.71 -8.86 -12.97
CA PRO A 36 -14.68 -8.19 -13.83
C PRO A 36 -14.63 -6.65 -13.71
N ASN A 37 -15.28 -5.96 -14.65
CA ASN A 37 -15.55 -4.54 -14.48
C ASN A 37 -16.51 -4.33 -13.32
N GLY A 38 -16.27 -3.32 -12.48
CA GLY A 38 -17.04 -3.12 -11.26
C GLY A 38 -16.39 -2.14 -10.30
N ALA A 39 -17.03 -1.93 -9.16
CA ALA A 39 -16.50 -1.16 -8.04
C ALA A 39 -15.93 -2.13 -7.00
N TYR A 40 -14.72 -1.84 -6.53
CA TYR A 40 -13.98 -2.67 -5.57
C TYR A 40 -13.33 -1.79 -4.52
N TYR A 41 -13.12 -2.34 -3.32
CA TYR A 41 -12.24 -1.73 -2.33
C TYR A 41 -10.89 -2.45 -2.34
N VAL A 42 -9.82 -1.68 -2.42
CA VAL A 42 -8.47 -2.12 -2.07
C VAL A 42 -8.31 -1.87 -0.59
N ARG A 43 -8.11 -2.94 0.18
CA ARG A 43 -7.95 -2.87 1.63
C ARG A 43 -6.49 -3.10 2.01
N VAL A 44 -5.96 -2.22 2.86
CA VAL A 44 -4.65 -2.38 3.48
C VAL A 44 -4.85 -2.66 4.96
N HIS A 45 -4.13 -3.65 5.47
CA HIS A 45 -4.05 -3.97 6.90
C HIS A 45 -2.60 -3.82 7.36
N VAL A 46 -2.39 -2.99 8.38
CA VAL A 46 -1.11 -2.92 9.09
C VAL A 46 -1.13 -3.88 10.28
N ASN A 47 0.02 -4.51 10.57
CA ASN A 47 0.18 -5.50 11.65
C ASN A 47 -0.95 -6.56 11.71
N PRO A 48 -1.31 -7.22 10.60
CA PRO A 48 -2.50 -8.07 10.55
C PRO A 48 -2.42 -9.30 11.47
N THR A 49 -1.22 -9.71 11.87
CA THR A 49 -0.99 -10.83 12.80
C THR A 49 -0.89 -10.40 14.25
N GLY A 50 -0.92 -9.09 14.55
CA GLY A 50 -0.77 -8.58 15.92
C GLY A 50 0.61 -8.85 16.53
N SER A 51 1.64 -8.98 15.70
CA SER A 51 3.01 -9.30 16.17
C SER A 51 3.73 -8.09 16.76
N MET A 52 3.26 -6.87 16.46
CA MET A 52 3.67 -5.64 17.13
C MET A 52 2.65 -5.24 18.19
N LEU A 53 3.12 -4.78 19.35
CA LEU A 53 2.26 -4.18 20.38
C LEU A 53 1.94 -2.74 20.01
N GLU A 54 0.66 -2.41 20.00
CA GLU A 54 0.16 -1.08 19.62
C GLU A 54 -0.74 -0.53 20.74
N THR A 55 -0.78 0.80 20.89
CA THR A 55 -1.65 1.46 21.88
C THR A 55 -3.11 1.49 21.45
N ASP A 56 -3.36 1.41 20.16
CA ASP A 56 -4.67 1.37 19.53
C ASP A 56 -4.55 0.52 18.26
N THR A 57 -5.47 -0.43 18.08
CA THR A 57 -5.52 -1.32 16.90
C THR A 57 -6.74 -1.05 16.03
N THR A 58 -7.58 -0.08 16.41
CA THR A 58 -8.84 0.23 15.71
C THR A 58 -8.63 1.03 14.41
N ASN A 59 -7.40 1.48 14.16
CA ASN A 59 -7.00 2.32 13.02
C ASN A 59 -6.04 1.62 12.04
N ASN A 60 -5.87 0.29 12.14
CA ASN A 60 -4.92 -0.46 11.31
C ASN A 60 -5.44 -0.84 9.92
N VAL A 61 -6.67 -0.46 9.58
CA VAL A 61 -7.34 -0.85 8.34
C VAL A 61 -7.81 0.37 7.59
N GLU A 62 -7.47 0.44 6.29
CA GLU A 62 -7.91 1.50 5.40
C GLU A 62 -8.41 0.92 4.08
N ASP A 63 -9.51 1.49 3.57
CA ASP A 63 -10.18 1.07 2.34
C ASP A 63 -10.12 2.16 1.26
N ARG A 64 -9.62 1.80 0.07
CA ARG A 64 -9.58 2.68 -1.10
C ARG A 64 -10.54 2.16 -2.17
N LEU A 65 -11.56 2.96 -2.49
CA LEU A 65 -12.48 2.64 -3.59
C LEU A 65 -11.74 2.73 -4.93
N ILE A 66 -11.93 1.74 -5.79
CA ILE A 66 -11.50 1.77 -7.20
C ILE A 66 -12.65 1.34 -8.11
N ARG A 67 -12.61 1.79 -9.36
CA ARG A 67 -13.51 1.33 -10.43
C ARG A 67 -12.71 0.71 -11.57
N LEU A 68 -13.00 -0.56 -11.85
CA LEU A 68 -12.44 -1.29 -12.97
C LEU A 68 -13.37 -1.19 -14.18
N ARG A 69 -12.80 -0.81 -15.33
CA ARG A 69 -13.53 -0.74 -16.61
C ARG A 69 -12.64 -1.16 -17.78
N GLY A 70 -13.27 -1.27 -18.96
CA GLY A 70 -12.58 -1.55 -20.22
C GLY A 70 -12.77 -2.99 -20.70
N ARG A 71 -11.85 -3.45 -21.55
CA ARG A 71 -11.85 -4.79 -22.17
C ARG A 71 -10.52 -5.48 -21.90
N PRO A 72 -10.42 -6.81 -22.05
CA PRO A 72 -9.12 -7.51 -22.00
C PRO A 72 -8.08 -6.82 -22.89
N GLY A 73 -6.85 -6.63 -22.38
CA GLY A 73 -5.78 -5.89 -23.06
C GLY A 73 -5.88 -4.36 -23.01
N HIS A 74 -7.03 -3.79 -22.64
CA HIS A 74 -7.28 -2.35 -22.53
C HIS A 74 -8.10 -2.02 -21.27
N ARG A 75 -7.67 -2.57 -20.14
CA ARG A 75 -8.28 -2.33 -18.82
C ARG A 75 -7.84 -0.98 -18.26
N ARG A 76 -8.72 -0.34 -17.51
CA ARG A 76 -8.42 0.91 -16.79
C ARG A 76 -8.90 0.83 -15.35
N VAL A 77 -8.03 1.25 -14.44
CA VAL A 77 -8.36 1.56 -13.04
C VAL A 77 -8.70 3.05 -12.96
N VAL A 78 -9.77 3.37 -12.24
CA VAL A 78 -10.12 4.76 -11.90
C VAL A 78 -10.24 4.84 -10.39
N VAL A 79 -9.49 5.74 -9.79
CA VAL A 79 -9.51 6.01 -8.35
C VAL A 79 -10.22 7.35 -8.14
N PRO A 80 -11.38 7.39 -7.45
CA PRO A 80 -12.03 8.64 -7.10
C PRO A 80 -11.27 9.38 -5.98
N PRO A 81 -11.47 10.70 -5.85
CA PRO A 81 -10.89 11.46 -4.75
C PRO A 81 -11.28 10.92 -3.37
N TRP A 82 -10.37 11.08 -2.41
CA TRP A 82 -10.52 10.66 -1.03
C TRP A 82 -10.56 11.84 -0.10
N HIS A 83 -11.68 12.03 0.62
CA HIS A 83 -11.84 13.19 1.52
C HIS A 83 -11.49 14.54 0.83
N GLY A 84 -11.81 14.66 -0.46
CA GLY A 84 -11.50 15.85 -1.27
C GLY A 84 -10.08 15.90 -1.84
N ILE A 85 -9.23 14.90 -1.58
CA ILE A 85 -7.86 14.78 -2.10
C ILE A 85 -7.87 13.89 -3.33
N ASP A 86 -7.49 14.44 -4.48
CA ASP A 86 -7.36 13.70 -5.74
C ASP A 86 -5.88 13.40 -6.01
N THR A 87 -5.49 12.14 -5.82
CA THR A 87 -4.12 11.66 -6.05
C THR A 87 -3.80 11.38 -7.52
N GLU A 88 -4.81 11.33 -8.39
CA GLU A 88 -4.66 10.94 -9.79
C GLU A 88 -4.74 12.13 -10.76
N SER A 89 -5.33 13.25 -10.33
CA SER A 89 -5.46 14.48 -11.14
C SER A 89 -4.13 15.13 -11.48
N TYR A 90 -3.13 14.98 -10.62
CA TYR A 90 -1.76 15.47 -10.83
C TYR A 90 -0.85 14.27 -11.11
N CYS A 91 -0.77 13.87 -12.37
CA CYS A 91 0.07 12.75 -12.79
C CYS A 91 1.35 13.28 -13.46
N ASP A 92 2.44 13.37 -12.69
CA ASP A 92 3.78 13.78 -13.18
C ASP A 92 4.33 12.86 -14.30
N TYR A 93 3.73 11.68 -14.50
CA TYR A 93 4.20 10.65 -15.43
C TYR A 93 3.17 10.25 -16.51
N CYS A 94 2.09 11.01 -16.69
CA CYS A 94 1.05 10.70 -17.67
C CYS A 94 1.31 11.28 -19.08
N GLY A 95 2.58 11.40 -19.47
CA GLY A 95 3.00 11.74 -20.83
C GLY A 95 2.83 10.57 -21.80
#